data_AF-A0A523RWV0-F1
#
_entry.id   AF-A0A523RWV0-F1
#
_cell.length_a   1.000
_cell.length_b   1.000
_cell.length_c   1.000
_cell.angle_alpha   90.00
_cell.angle_beta   90.00
_cell.angle_gamma   90.00
#
_symmetry.space_group_name_H-M   'P 1'
#
loop_
_entity.id
_entity.type
_entity.pdbx_description
1 polymer ?
#
loop_
_entity_poly.entity_id
_entity_poly.type
_entity_poly.pdbx_seq_one_letter_code
_entity_poly.pdbx_strand_id
1 'polypeptide(L)'
;MTGSAKNIKVTDLGQLDDKRLVPELQKRLKDDRLAFISYGDCRSELGALSKVTHESAAKLWQPLVESAITFLKMHDPREWGEEYDEPSTKEERSSLKAFGIERLSKYFIQFKEFEKILYGAEKYYHEHTLHVLRVWILGALLLDDWFQTGNMPSIEFFEDVEEKTGKPVSELISKEEIQAMWCIIALSHDLGYPLQKIDSINEQARIMLRQYAKVNLQDLNFDVPQQHQFINDFILKFISSRTMMPEELTNKFAGENSKEEDSEKIKERNRDIIIEKKKRIFRTHVQSKYYLKYSKSLEDFEHGIFSAILLMRSLTYFLESDFDMDELKPLDFDDAKQCAIRREILRAIACHTCEEIYHISPDTLGCLLIICDELQSWGRPTFEEMQFVADTEPIATLTKFDSQEVEFQLKLPGDKSSLRNRSKTIFRRLHKIFRVAVAAPERKFNCRVTIESKDCLPDIYKFEFTSKRPQFKFTCNGSDLDLWGEYIEEDK
;
A
#
# COMPACT_ATOMS: atom_id res chain seq x y z
N MET A 1 -9.48 25.77 -18.20
CA MET A 1 -10.94 25.49 -18.17
C MET A 1 -11.28 24.82 -16.86
N THR A 2 -12.05 25.49 -16.01
CA THR A 2 -12.46 25.02 -14.68
C THR A 2 -13.56 23.97 -14.83
N GLY A 3 -13.15 22.70 -14.93
CA GLY A 3 -14.05 21.57 -14.86
C GLY A 3 -14.63 21.45 -13.44
N SER A 4 -15.94 21.63 -13.34
CA SER A 4 -16.74 21.27 -12.17
C SER A 4 -16.45 19.82 -11.78
N ALA A 5 -15.69 19.61 -10.71
CA ALA A 5 -15.52 18.30 -10.09
C ALA A 5 -16.91 17.75 -9.78
N LYS A 6 -17.34 16.74 -10.53
CA LYS A 6 -18.51 15.95 -10.15
C LYS A 6 -18.20 15.38 -8.78
N ASN A 7 -19.02 15.71 -7.78
CA ASN A 7 -18.95 15.10 -6.46
C ASN A 7 -19.05 13.58 -6.65
N ILE A 8 -17.92 12.89 -6.48
CA ILE A 8 -17.86 11.44 -6.40
C ILE A 8 -18.54 11.07 -5.09
N LYS A 9 -19.70 10.42 -5.16
CA LYS A 9 -20.30 9.79 -3.99
C LYS A 9 -19.60 8.47 -3.77
N VAL A 10 -18.51 8.50 -3.00
CA VAL A 10 -17.81 7.30 -2.48
C VAL A 10 -18.66 6.58 -1.40
N THR A 11 -19.92 6.98 -1.23
CA THR A 11 -20.80 6.63 -0.10
C THR A 11 -21.19 5.15 0.00
N ASP A 12 -20.89 4.33 -1.03
CA ASP A 12 -21.21 2.90 -1.03
C ASP A 12 -20.00 2.01 -0.69
N LEU A 13 -18.78 2.57 -0.60
CA LEU A 13 -17.54 1.85 -0.23
C LEU A 13 -17.30 1.83 1.27
N GLY A 14 -18.36 1.60 2.05
CA GLY A 14 -18.21 1.40 3.48
C GLY A 14 -17.33 0.19 3.84
N GLN A 15 -17.33 -0.21 5.12
CA GLN A 15 -16.68 -1.46 5.49
C GLN A 15 -17.22 -2.61 4.62
N LEU A 16 -16.33 -3.35 3.95
CA LEU A 16 -16.65 -4.63 3.34
C LEU A 16 -16.96 -5.64 4.46
N ASP A 17 -18.21 -5.61 4.91
CA ASP A 17 -18.74 -6.62 5.82
C ASP A 17 -18.72 -8.01 5.15
N ASP A 18 -18.77 -9.07 5.95
CA ASP A 18 -18.72 -10.44 5.43
C ASP A 18 -19.86 -10.76 4.45
N LYS A 19 -20.97 -10.01 4.52
CA LYS A 19 -22.15 -10.19 3.65
C LYS A 19 -21.94 -9.61 2.26
N ARG A 20 -21.18 -8.52 2.12
CA ARG A 20 -20.80 -7.87 0.86
C ARG A 20 -19.50 -8.42 0.28
N LEU A 21 -18.64 -8.99 1.12
CA LEU A 21 -17.35 -9.51 0.72
C LEU A 21 -17.46 -10.64 -0.33
N VAL A 22 -18.32 -11.64 -0.09
CA VAL A 22 -18.48 -12.78 -0.99
C VAL A 22 -19.07 -12.36 -2.35
N PRO A 23 -20.19 -11.60 -2.42
CA PRO A 23 -20.72 -11.13 -3.69
C PRO A 23 -19.73 -10.25 -4.48
N GLU A 24 -19.00 -9.37 -3.80
CA GLU A 24 -18.04 -8.49 -4.47
C GLU A 24 -16.84 -9.29 -5.00
N LEU A 25 -16.31 -10.25 -4.23
CA LEU A 25 -15.30 -11.19 -4.73
C LEU A 25 -15.79 -11.93 -5.98
N GLN A 26 -16.99 -12.51 -5.93
CA GLN A 26 -17.57 -13.23 -7.07
C GLN A 26 -17.77 -12.31 -8.30
N LYS A 27 -18.16 -11.06 -8.10
CA LYS A 27 -18.29 -10.05 -9.17
C LYS A 27 -16.94 -9.72 -9.78
N ARG A 28 -15.93 -9.44 -8.94
CA ARG A 28 -14.56 -9.08 -9.35
C ARG A 28 -13.90 -10.16 -10.20
N LEU A 29 -14.20 -11.42 -9.91
CA LEU A 29 -13.68 -12.56 -10.68
C LEU A 29 -14.30 -12.75 -12.06
N LYS A 30 -15.47 -12.14 -12.28
CA LYS A 30 -16.16 -12.08 -13.56
C LYS A 30 -15.90 -10.76 -14.28
N ASP A 31 -15.10 -9.86 -13.69
CA ASP A 31 -14.80 -8.56 -14.25
C ASP A 31 -13.61 -8.65 -15.19
N ASP A 32 -13.82 -8.30 -16.45
CA ASP A 32 -12.76 -8.29 -17.47
C ASP A 32 -11.65 -7.28 -17.12
N ARG A 33 -11.92 -6.28 -16.26
CA ARG A 33 -10.92 -5.32 -15.77
C ARG A 33 -9.92 -5.93 -14.77
N LEU A 34 -10.24 -7.12 -14.25
CA LEU A 34 -9.33 -7.96 -13.48
C LEU A 34 -8.93 -9.18 -14.30
N ALA A 35 -8.76 -9.00 -15.62
CA ALA A 35 -8.34 -10.04 -16.55
C ALA A 35 -7.16 -10.88 -16.05
N PHE A 36 -6.26 -10.29 -15.25
CA PHE A 36 -5.14 -11.01 -14.65
C PHE A 36 -5.58 -12.23 -13.83
N ILE A 37 -6.74 -12.20 -13.16
CA ILE A 37 -7.20 -13.31 -12.32
C ILE A 37 -7.54 -14.57 -13.12
N SER A 38 -7.63 -14.46 -14.46
CA SER A 38 -7.84 -15.60 -15.36
C SER A 38 -6.61 -16.51 -15.55
N TYR A 39 -5.43 -16.06 -15.14
CA TYR A 39 -4.17 -16.80 -15.35
C TYR A 39 -3.82 -17.80 -14.23
N GLY A 40 -4.58 -17.82 -13.12
CA GLY A 40 -4.47 -18.81 -12.05
C GLY A 40 -5.67 -19.77 -11.98
N ASP A 41 -5.53 -20.87 -11.22
CA ASP A 41 -6.63 -21.81 -10.88
C ASP A 41 -7.72 -21.18 -9.97
N CYS A 42 -7.76 -19.86 -9.84
CA CYS A 42 -8.69 -19.08 -9.03
C CYS A 42 -10.16 -19.42 -9.32
N ARG A 43 -10.53 -19.54 -10.60
CA ARG A 43 -11.94 -19.61 -11.03
C ARG A 43 -12.68 -20.87 -10.52
N SER A 44 -11.98 -21.99 -10.36
CA SER A 44 -12.58 -23.27 -9.91
C SER A 44 -12.83 -23.28 -8.39
N GLU A 45 -11.86 -22.81 -7.61
CA GLU A 45 -11.95 -22.64 -6.14
C GLU A 45 -13.03 -21.60 -5.75
N LEU A 46 -13.20 -20.55 -6.56
CA LEU A 46 -14.11 -19.42 -6.29
C LEU A 46 -15.55 -19.61 -6.74
N GLY A 47 -15.80 -20.41 -7.78
CA GLY A 47 -17.16 -20.68 -8.26
C GLY A 47 -18.06 -21.40 -7.24
N ALA A 48 -17.45 -22.10 -6.28
CA ALA A 48 -18.13 -22.86 -5.23
C ALA A 48 -18.27 -22.11 -3.88
N LEU A 49 -17.75 -20.87 -3.80
CA LEU A 49 -17.67 -20.14 -2.54
C LEU A 49 -19.02 -19.54 -2.12
N SER A 50 -19.62 -20.08 -1.05
CA SER A 50 -20.84 -19.55 -0.42
C SER A 50 -20.56 -18.61 0.76
N LYS A 51 -19.40 -18.74 1.40
CA LYS A 51 -18.91 -17.90 2.51
C LYS A 51 -17.39 -17.80 2.46
N VAL A 52 -16.81 -16.61 2.66
CA VAL A 52 -15.35 -16.50 2.85
C VAL A 52 -15.01 -16.88 4.29
N THR A 53 -14.19 -17.90 4.42
CA THR A 53 -13.58 -18.35 5.67
C THR A 53 -12.06 -18.14 5.63
N HIS A 54 -11.40 -18.30 6.77
CA HIS A 54 -9.94 -18.36 6.84
C HIS A 54 -9.31 -19.44 5.96
N GLU A 55 -10.04 -20.52 5.71
CA GLU A 55 -9.53 -21.60 4.86
C GLU A 55 -9.65 -21.23 3.39
N SER A 56 -10.79 -20.66 2.97
CA SER A 56 -10.92 -20.19 1.60
C SER A 56 -9.97 -19.03 1.33
N ALA A 57 -9.85 -18.06 2.24
CA ALA A 57 -8.94 -16.92 2.08
C ALA A 57 -7.50 -17.37 1.80
N ALA A 58 -7.02 -18.37 2.55
CA ALA A 58 -5.69 -18.96 2.32
C ALA A 58 -5.56 -19.65 0.96
N LYS A 59 -6.61 -20.34 0.50
CA LYS A 59 -6.63 -20.98 -0.83
C LYS A 59 -6.65 -19.97 -1.98
N LEU A 60 -7.27 -18.80 -1.78
CA LEU A 60 -7.32 -17.73 -2.80
C LEU A 60 -6.04 -16.92 -2.88
N TRP A 61 -5.34 -16.77 -1.76
CA TRP A 61 -4.20 -15.87 -1.65
C TRP A 61 -3.10 -16.17 -2.68
N GLN A 62 -2.63 -17.42 -2.74
CA GLN A 62 -1.56 -17.80 -3.66
C GLN A 62 -1.95 -17.61 -5.13
N PRO A 63 -3.08 -18.16 -5.61
CA PRO A 63 -3.51 -17.99 -6.99
C PRO A 63 -3.68 -16.53 -7.42
N LEU A 64 -4.15 -15.64 -6.53
CA LEU A 64 -4.31 -14.22 -6.83
C LEU A 64 -2.96 -13.50 -7.01
N VAL A 65 -2.01 -13.75 -6.10
CA VAL A 65 -0.65 -13.17 -6.19
C VAL A 65 0.09 -13.73 -7.40
N GLU A 66 -0.01 -15.04 -7.65
CA GLU A 66 0.58 -15.69 -8.82
C GLU A 66 0.03 -15.12 -10.13
N SER A 67 -1.29 -14.94 -10.21
CA SER A 67 -1.97 -14.33 -11.35
C SER A 67 -1.50 -12.90 -11.63
N ALA A 68 -1.37 -12.09 -10.57
CA ALA A 68 -0.90 -10.71 -10.70
C ALA A 68 0.55 -10.63 -11.18
N ILE A 69 1.45 -11.43 -10.62
CA ILE A 69 2.85 -11.49 -11.06
C ILE A 69 2.94 -11.97 -12.51
N THR A 70 2.23 -13.04 -12.84
CA THR A 70 2.19 -13.59 -14.20
C THR A 70 1.75 -12.53 -15.20
N PHE A 71 0.69 -11.79 -14.89
CA PHE A 71 0.19 -10.71 -15.73
C PHE A 71 1.22 -9.59 -15.93
N LEU A 72 1.90 -9.14 -14.87
CA LEU A 72 2.94 -8.13 -14.98
C LEU A 72 4.12 -8.61 -15.84
N LYS A 73 4.50 -9.90 -15.74
CA LYS A 73 5.52 -10.51 -16.62
C LYS A 73 5.08 -10.58 -18.08
N MET A 74 3.80 -10.88 -18.34
CA MET A 74 3.26 -10.91 -19.71
C MET A 74 3.22 -9.54 -20.38
N HIS A 75 3.11 -8.47 -19.58
CA HIS A 75 3.13 -7.09 -20.06
C HIS A 75 4.55 -6.50 -20.13
N ASP A 76 5.58 -7.33 -19.90
CA ASP A 76 6.98 -6.97 -20.06
C ASP A 76 7.49 -7.43 -21.45
N PRO A 77 7.71 -6.53 -22.41
CA PRO A 77 8.16 -6.90 -23.76
C PRO A 77 9.56 -7.55 -23.77
N ARG A 78 10.34 -7.43 -22.70
CA ARG A 78 11.67 -8.05 -22.58
C ARG A 78 11.58 -9.55 -22.31
N GLU A 79 10.49 -9.99 -21.68
CA GLU A 79 10.21 -11.39 -21.35
C GLU A 79 9.54 -12.13 -22.53
N TRP A 80 8.76 -11.41 -23.35
CA TRP A 80 7.87 -12.02 -24.36
C TRP A 80 7.96 -11.47 -25.79
N GLY A 81 8.79 -10.45 -26.04
CA GLY A 81 8.89 -9.80 -27.36
C GLY A 81 7.78 -8.78 -27.63
N GLU A 82 7.93 -7.99 -28.70
CA GLU A 82 7.01 -6.90 -29.06
C GLU A 82 5.73 -7.39 -29.77
N GLU A 83 5.76 -8.59 -30.37
CA GLU A 83 4.62 -9.23 -31.05
C GLU A 83 4.03 -10.29 -30.11
N TYR A 84 3.17 -9.84 -29.20
CA TYR A 84 2.55 -10.70 -28.20
C TYR A 84 1.23 -11.32 -28.71
N ASP A 85 1.18 -12.65 -28.75
CA ASP A 85 -0.06 -13.44 -28.77
C ASP A 85 -0.26 -14.08 -27.38
N GLU A 86 -1.49 -14.01 -26.85
CA GLU A 86 -1.82 -14.56 -25.54
C GLU A 86 -1.48 -16.06 -25.46
N PRO A 87 -0.80 -16.56 -24.40
CA PRO A 87 -0.33 -17.94 -24.33
C PRO A 87 -1.50 -18.90 -24.42
N SER A 88 -1.53 -19.61 -25.55
CA SER A 88 -2.61 -20.47 -25.99
C SER A 88 -2.51 -21.87 -25.36
N THR A 89 -1.32 -22.25 -24.88
CA THR A 89 -1.06 -23.55 -24.28
C THR A 89 -0.78 -23.48 -22.78
N LYS A 90 -1.07 -24.59 -22.08
CA LYS A 90 -0.77 -24.74 -20.64
C LYS A 90 0.74 -24.74 -20.35
N GLU A 91 1.55 -25.16 -21.32
CA GLU A 91 3.01 -25.22 -21.22
C GLU A 91 3.64 -23.81 -21.30
N GLU A 92 3.16 -22.95 -22.20
CA GLU A 92 3.53 -21.52 -22.26
C GLU A 92 3.12 -20.75 -20.99
N ARG A 93 1.98 -21.09 -20.38
CA ARG A 93 1.59 -20.54 -19.07
C ARG A 93 2.45 -21.06 -17.92
N SER A 94 3.04 -22.25 -18.07
CA SER A 94 3.90 -22.82 -17.03
C SER A 94 5.30 -22.22 -17.01
N SER A 95 5.81 -21.68 -18.12
CA SER A 95 7.07 -20.91 -18.14
C SER A 95 6.92 -19.51 -17.54
N LEU A 96 5.68 -19.01 -17.48
CA LEU A 96 5.28 -17.74 -16.87
C LEU A 96 5.05 -17.80 -15.35
N LYS A 97 5.23 -18.99 -14.74
CA LYS A 97 4.97 -19.18 -13.30
C LYS A 97 5.74 -18.18 -12.45
N ALA A 98 5.05 -17.64 -11.45
CA ALA A 98 5.65 -16.82 -10.42
C ALA A 98 6.62 -17.65 -9.56
N PHE A 99 7.86 -17.82 -10.01
CA PHE A 99 8.85 -18.61 -9.28
C PHE A 99 9.04 -18.07 -7.86
N GLY A 100 9.08 -19.00 -6.90
CA GLY A 100 9.19 -18.69 -5.48
C GLY A 100 7.86 -18.46 -4.75
N ILE A 101 6.72 -18.36 -5.47
CA ILE A 101 5.41 -18.20 -4.85
C ILE A 101 5.05 -19.37 -3.92
N GLU A 102 5.47 -20.59 -4.24
CA GLU A 102 5.23 -21.76 -3.39
C GLU A 102 5.88 -21.63 -2.01
N ARG A 103 7.08 -21.04 -1.94
CA ARG A 103 7.78 -20.80 -0.68
C ARG A 103 7.05 -19.75 0.14
N LEU A 104 6.61 -18.68 -0.51
CA LEU A 104 5.87 -17.59 0.12
C LEU A 104 4.49 -18.06 0.61
N SER A 105 3.80 -18.89 -0.18
CA SER A 105 2.54 -19.53 0.18
C SER A 105 2.70 -20.45 1.39
N LYS A 106 3.75 -21.27 1.44
CA LYS A 106 4.09 -22.06 2.63
C LYS A 106 4.30 -21.17 3.85
N TYR A 107 5.00 -20.04 3.70
CA TYR A 107 5.15 -19.06 4.78
C TYR A 107 3.79 -18.50 5.21
N PHE A 108 2.93 -18.09 4.28
CA PHE A 108 1.59 -17.56 4.58
C PHE A 108 0.71 -18.57 5.33
N ILE A 109 0.77 -19.85 4.96
CA ILE A 109 0.08 -20.93 5.68
C ILE A 109 0.62 -21.07 7.11
N GLN A 110 1.94 -21.00 7.30
CA GLN A 110 2.54 -21.02 8.64
C GLN A 110 2.20 -19.76 9.44
N PHE A 111 2.12 -18.59 8.80
CA PHE A 111 1.68 -17.36 9.41
C PHE A 111 0.25 -17.51 9.95
N LYS A 112 -0.69 -18.02 9.15
CA LYS A 112 -2.05 -18.33 9.60
C LYS A 112 -2.07 -19.24 10.84
N GLU A 113 -1.21 -20.25 10.90
CA GLU A 113 -1.11 -21.11 12.09
C GLU A 113 -0.52 -20.36 13.30
N PHE A 114 0.47 -19.49 13.08
CA PHE A 114 1.03 -18.61 14.10
C PHE A 114 0.04 -17.56 14.61
N GLU A 115 -0.89 -17.07 13.78
CA GLU A 115 -1.96 -16.15 14.21
C GLU A 115 -2.75 -16.74 15.38
N LYS A 116 -2.93 -18.06 15.46
CA LYS A 116 -3.61 -18.72 16.59
C LYS A 116 -2.89 -18.52 17.93
N ILE A 117 -1.56 -18.39 17.90
CA ILE A 117 -0.75 -18.09 19.09
C ILE A 117 -0.92 -16.62 19.46
N LEU A 118 -0.84 -15.72 18.48
CA LEU A 118 -1.02 -14.28 18.69
C LEU A 118 -2.40 -13.97 19.27
N TYR A 119 -3.42 -14.69 18.82
CA TYR A 119 -4.76 -14.66 19.35
C TYR A 119 -4.87 -14.95 20.86
N GLY A 120 -4.02 -15.83 21.38
CA GLY A 120 -3.98 -16.15 22.81
C GLY A 120 -3.06 -15.23 23.62
N ALA A 121 -2.10 -14.57 22.97
CA ALA A 121 -1.12 -13.70 23.63
C ALA A 121 -1.61 -12.25 23.72
N GLU A 122 -2.14 -11.67 22.63
CA GLU A 122 -2.47 -10.25 22.60
C GLU A 122 -3.96 -9.97 22.85
N LYS A 123 -4.23 -9.18 23.89
CA LYS A 123 -5.58 -8.74 24.28
C LYS A 123 -6.37 -8.05 23.15
N TYR A 124 -5.67 -7.37 22.25
CA TYR A 124 -6.24 -6.60 21.14
C TYR A 124 -5.74 -7.09 19.76
N TYR A 125 -5.72 -8.41 19.53
CA TYR A 125 -5.32 -9.02 18.26
C TYR A 125 -6.41 -8.97 17.18
N HIS A 126 -5.99 -8.83 15.92
CA HIS A 126 -6.82 -8.69 14.74
C HIS A 126 -6.44 -9.74 13.69
N GLU A 127 -7.40 -10.29 12.94
CA GLU A 127 -7.12 -11.30 11.91
C GLU A 127 -6.46 -10.71 10.67
N HIS A 128 -5.28 -11.19 10.28
CA HIS A 128 -4.53 -10.68 9.13
C HIS A 128 -4.84 -11.46 7.84
N THR A 129 -5.11 -12.77 7.91
CA THR A 129 -5.37 -13.61 6.72
C THR A 129 -6.58 -13.13 5.89
N LEU A 130 -7.71 -12.79 6.53
CA LEU A 130 -8.90 -12.28 5.84
C LEU A 130 -8.80 -10.78 5.54
N HIS A 131 -8.11 -10.04 6.40
CA HIS A 131 -7.92 -8.60 6.27
C HIS A 131 -7.26 -8.21 4.97
N VAL A 132 -6.16 -8.88 4.60
CA VAL A 132 -5.44 -8.55 3.36
C VAL A 132 -6.35 -8.66 2.11
N LEU A 133 -7.31 -9.58 2.11
CA LEU A 133 -8.32 -9.69 1.03
C LEU A 133 -9.32 -8.54 1.05
N ARG A 134 -9.78 -8.12 2.24
CA ARG A 134 -10.70 -6.99 2.37
C ARG A 134 -10.04 -5.68 1.93
N VAL A 135 -8.78 -5.47 2.34
CA VAL A 135 -7.95 -4.34 1.90
C VAL A 135 -7.81 -4.36 0.39
N TRP A 136 -7.47 -5.51 -0.19
CA TRP A 136 -7.33 -5.66 -1.64
C TRP A 136 -8.62 -5.26 -2.39
N ILE A 137 -9.78 -5.79 -2.00
CA ILE A 137 -11.04 -5.48 -2.67
C ILE A 137 -11.41 -4.01 -2.51
N LEU A 138 -11.21 -3.45 -1.30
CA LEU A 138 -11.49 -2.04 -1.03
C LEU A 138 -10.66 -1.13 -1.93
N GLY A 139 -9.36 -1.36 -2.04
CA GLY A 139 -8.52 -0.55 -2.91
C GLY A 139 -8.79 -0.80 -4.40
N ALA A 140 -9.16 -2.01 -4.80
CA ALA A 140 -9.53 -2.30 -6.19
C ALA A 140 -10.81 -1.53 -6.59
N LEU A 141 -11.76 -1.38 -5.67
CA LEU A 141 -12.95 -0.55 -5.84
C LEU A 141 -12.62 0.95 -5.96
N LEU A 142 -11.67 1.43 -5.17
CA LEU A 142 -11.23 2.83 -5.23
C LEU A 142 -10.46 3.13 -6.52
N LEU A 143 -9.58 2.22 -6.94
CA LEU A 143 -8.86 2.33 -8.21
C LEU A 143 -9.82 2.35 -9.40
N ASP A 144 -10.86 1.50 -9.38
CA ASP A 144 -11.91 1.53 -10.40
C ASP A 144 -12.59 2.90 -10.53
N ASP A 145 -12.90 3.54 -9.41
CA ASP A 145 -13.53 4.86 -9.39
C ASP A 145 -12.57 5.94 -9.92
N TRP A 146 -11.28 5.87 -9.55
CA TRP A 146 -10.24 6.71 -10.13
C TRP A 146 -10.16 6.54 -11.64
N PHE A 147 -10.17 5.29 -12.12
CA PHE A 147 -10.10 5.00 -13.55
C PHE A 147 -11.34 5.44 -14.33
N GLN A 148 -12.52 5.42 -13.72
CA GLN A 148 -13.76 5.93 -14.33
C GLN A 148 -13.76 7.45 -14.45
N THR A 149 -13.08 8.15 -13.53
CA THR A 149 -12.91 9.60 -13.56
C THR A 149 -11.73 10.06 -14.41
N GLY A 150 -10.97 9.11 -15.00
CA GLY A 150 -9.80 9.39 -15.84
C GLY A 150 -8.52 9.64 -15.06
N ASN A 151 -8.54 9.45 -13.73
CA ASN A 151 -7.38 9.60 -12.87
C ASN A 151 -6.59 8.29 -12.79
N MET A 152 -5.28 8.42 -12.58
CA MET A 152 -4.35 7.32 -12.33
C MET A 152 -3.62 7.59 -11.01
N PRO A 153 -3.24 6.55 -10.24
CA PRO A 153 -2.37 6.74 -9.09
C PRO A 153 -1.06 7.45 -9.47
N SER A 154 -0.63 8.36 -8.61
CA SER A 154 0.66 9.03 -8.70
C SER A 154 1.78 8.01 -8.51
N ILE A 155 2.63 7.88 -9.54
CA ILE A 155 3.84 7.07 -9.52
C ILE A 155 4.97 7.92 -10.10
N GLU A 156 5.95 8.26 -9.25
CA GLU A 156 6.99 9.26 -9.49
C GLU A 156 7.71 9.11 -10.85
N PHE A 157 7.92 7.87 -11.32
CA PHE A 157 8.55 7.61 -12.62
C PHE A 157 7.66 8.00 -13.80
N PHE A 158 6.38 7.62 -13.78
CA PHE A 158 5.47 7.91 -14.89
C PHE A 158 5.14 9.39 -14.97
N GLU A 159 5.05 10.08 -13.82
CA GLU A 159 4.90 11.54 -13.78
C GLU A 159 6.13 12.26 -14.37
N ASP A 160 7.35 11.81 -14.04
CA ASP A 160 8.59 12.36 -14.59
C ASP A 160 8.65 12.22 -16.12
N VAL A 161 8.18 11.08 -16.64
CA VAL A 161 8.10 10.83 -18.08
C VAL A 161 7.00 11.67 -18.73
N GLU A 162 5.82 11.74 -18.12
CA GLU A 162 4.70 12.56 -18.62
C GLU A 162 5.09 14.05 -18.70
N GLU A 163 5.72 14.59 -17.65
CA GLU A 163 6.17 15.98 -17.61
C GLU A 163 7.17 16.30 -18.72
N LYS A 164 8.10 15.38 -19.00
CA LYS A 164 9.19 15.59 -19.96
C LYS A 164 8.82 15.29 -21.41
N THR A 165 7.87 14.37 -21.63
CA THR A 165 7.52 13.88 -22.98
C THR A 165 6.11 14.28 -23.42
N GLY A 166 5.27 14.74 -22.50
CA GLY A 166 3.86 15.03 -22.76
C GLY A 166 2.99 13.78 -23.01
N LYS A 167 3.55 12.57 -22.91
CA LYS A 167 2.80 11.31 -23.05
C LYS A 167 2.00 11.06 -21.77
N PRO A 168 0.67 10.87 -21.86
CA PRO A 168 -0.14 10.67 -20.68
C PRO A 168 0.23 9.37 -19.97
N VAL A 169 0.15 9.34 -18.64
CA VAL A 169 0.45 8.13 -17.83
C VAL A 169 -0.30 6.90 -18.32
N SER A 170 -1.54 7.06 -18.81
CA SER A 170 -2.37 5.98 -19.35
C SER A 170 -1.79 5.28 -20.58
N GLU A 171 -0.84 5.89 -21.27
CA GLU A 171 -0.09 5.28 -22.38
C GLU A 171 1.19 4.58 -21.91
N LEU A 172 1.67 4.88 -20.70
CA LEU A 172 2.91 4.33 -20.14
C LEU A 172 2.66 3.06 -19.33
N ILE A 173 1.53 3.00 -18.63
CA ILE A 173 1.10 1.86 -17.81
C ILE A 173 -0.42 1.67 -17.90
N SER A 174 -0.86 0.43 -18.07
CA SER A 174 -2.29 0.11 -18.16
C SER A 174 -2.96 0.12 -16.77
N LYS A 175 -4.28 0.24 -16.77
CA LYS A 175 -5.10 0.18 -15.54
C LYS A 175 -5.01 -1.20 -14.90
N GLU A 176 -4.90 -2.23 -15.72
CA GLU A 176 -4.80 -3.63 -15.35
C GLU A 176 -3.42 -3.93 -14.71
N GLU A 177 -2.34 -3.33 -15.22
CA GLU A 177 -1.01 -3.39 -14.59
C GLU A 177 -1.06 -2.79 -13.18
N ILE A 178 -1.72 -1.65 -13.01
CA ILE A 178 -1.89 -1.01 -11.68
C ILE A 178 -2.74 -1.88 -10.74
N GLN A 179 -3.82 -2.50 -11.22
CA GLN A 179 -4.62 -3.44 -10.41
C GLN A 179 -3.81 -4.68 -10.01
N ALA A 180 -2.93 -5.19 -10.89
CA ALA A 180 -2.02 -6.28 -10.56
C ALA A 180 -0.97 -5.86 -9.52
N MET A 181 -0.41 -4.65 -9.63
CA MET A 181 0.47 -4.07 -8.60
C MET A 181 -0.26 -4.00 -7.26
N TRP A 182 -1.48 -3.45 -7.25
CA TRP A 182 -2.30 -3.34 -6.05
C TRP A 182 -2.63 -4.70 -5.41
N CYS A 183 -2.92 -5.71 -6.23
CA CYS A 183 -3.11 -7.09 -5.77
C CYS A 183 -1.92 -7.58 -4.95
N ILE A 184 -0.70 -7.40 -5.46
CA ILE A 184 0.52 -7.80 -4.75
C ILE A 184 0.66 -6.95 -3.48
N ILE A 185 0.54 -5.63 -3.57
CA ILE A 185 0.67 -4.69 -2.44
C ILE A 185 -0.26 -5.09 -1.29
N ALA A 186 -1.57 -5.15 -1.56
CA ALA A 186 -2.57 -5.38 -0.53
C ALA A 186 -2.50 -6.80 0.05
N LEU A 187 -2.28 -7.83 -0.78
CA LEU A 187 -2.25 -9.21 -0.29
C LEU A 187 -0.98 -9.54 0.52
N SER A 188 0.07 -8.74 0.43
CA SER A 188 1.36 -9.05 1.05
C SER A 188 1.86 -8.03 2.08
N HIS A 189 1.12 -6.94 2.34
CA HIS A 189 1.60 -5.87 3.22
C HIS A 189 1.88 -6.31 4.66
N ASP A 190 1.15 -7.30 5.18
CA ASP A 190 1.23 -7.78 6.56
C ASP A 190 2.08 -9.03 6.78
N LEU A 191 2.78 -9.53 5.76
CA LEU A 191 3.56 -10.77 5.89
C LEU A 191 4.68 -10.67 6.95
N GLY A 192 5.19 -9.49 7.23
CA GLY A 192 6.21 -9.24 8.26
C GLY A 192 5.66 -9.17 9.69
N TYR A 193 4.33 -9.17 9.87
CA TYR A 193 3.69 -8.97 11.17
C TYR A 193 4.13 -9.96 12.27
N PRO A 194 4.31 -11.27 11.98
CA PRO A 194 4.81 -12.22 12.97
C PRO A 194 6.13 -11.79 13.60
N LEU A 195 7.06 -11.25 12.79
CA LEU A 195 8.39 -10.88 13.25
C LEU A 195 8.33 -9.70 14.23
N GLN A 196 7.46 -8.73 13.97
CA GLN A 196 7.24 -7.60 14.88
C GLN A 196 6.65 -8.02 16.24
N LYS A 197 5.90 -9.13 16.29
CA LYS A 197 5.19 -9.58 17.51
C LYS A 197 5.95 -10.58 18.37
N ILE A 198 7.09 -11.08 17.91
CA ILE A 198 7.91 -12.03 18.69
C ILE A 198 8.31 -11.44 20.05
N ASP A 199 8.67 -10.16 20.10
CA ASP A 199 9.10 -9.51 21.35
C ASP A 199 7.98 -9.42 22.40
N SER A 200 6.75 -9.17 21.94
CA SER A 200 5.54 -9.16 22.80
C SER A 200 5.32 -10.53 23.45
N ILE A 201 5.48 -11.61 22.68
CA ILE A 201 5.36 -12.99 23.17
C ILE A 201 6.48 -13.31 24.18
N ASN A 202 7.73 -12.95 23.85
CA ASN A 202 8.87 -13.14 24.75
C ASN A 202 8.64 -12.43 26.10
N GLU A 203 8.14 -11.19 26.08
CA GLU A 203 7.89 -10.43 27.30
C GLU A 203 6.77 -11.05 28.16
N GLN A 204 5.66 -11.50 27.53
CA GLN A 204 4.59 -12.17 28.28
C GLN A 204 5.06 -13.48 28.93
N ALA A 205 5.80 -14.31 28.17
CA ALA A 205 6.37 -15.54 28.68
C ALA A 205 7.31 -15.26 29.87
N ARG A 206 8.12 -14.21 29.75
CA ARG A 206 9.07 -13.77 30.78
C ARG A 206 8.36 -13.29 32.05
N ILE A 207 7.33 -12.46 31.94
CA ILE A 207 6.56 -11.96 33.09
C ILE A 207 5.98 -13.14 33.88
N MET A 208 5.40 -14.12 33.20
CA MET A 208 4.82 -15.31 33.83
C MET A 208 5.90 -16.17 34.50
N LEU A 209 6.97 -16.52 33.78
CA LEU A 209 8.00 -17.43 34.28
C LEU A 209 8.85 -16.83 35.42
N ARG A 210 9.02 -15.50 35.45
CA ARG A 210 9.63 -14.78 36.58
C ARG A 210 8.89 -14.97 37.90
N GLN A 211 7.59 -15.29 37.87
CA GLN A 211 6.82 -15.60 39.09
C GLN A 211 7.23 -16.95 39.69
N TYR A 212 7.75 -17.87 38.88
CA TYR A 212 8.07 -19.23 39.31
C TYR A 212 9.53 -19.38 39.73
N ALA A 213 10.47 -18.75 39.02
CA ALA A 213 11.88 -18.71 39.39
C ALA A 213 12.64 -17.55 38.70
N LYS A 214 13.83 -17.22 39.20
CA LYS A 214 14.82 -16.41 38.45
C LYS A 214 15.40 -17.26 37.31
N VAL A 215 14.60 -17.51 36.28
CA VAL A 215 15.02 -18.26 35.10
C VAL A 215 15.75 -17.31 34.14
N ASN A 216 16.95 -17.69 33.71
CA ASN A 216 17.59 -17.09 32.54
C ASN A 216 16.95 -17.72 31.30
N LEU A 217 15.94 -17.05 30.73
CA LEU A 217 15.32 -17.48 29.48
C LEU A 217 16.19 -17.07 28.30
N GLN A 218 16.31 -17.97 27.33
CA GLN A 218 16.71 -17.58 25.98
C GLN A 218 15.45 -17.14 25.24
N ASP A 219 15.42 -15.89 24.82
CA ASP A 219 14.32 -15.35 24.05
C ASP A 219 14.28 -16.00 22.66
N LEU A 220 13.09 -16.05 22.06
CA LEU A 220 12.97 -16.31 20.63
C LEU A 220 13.53 -15.07 19.91
N ASN A 221 14.80 -15.09 19.53
CA ASN A 221 15.41 -13.98 18.79
C ASN A 221 15.40 -14.27 17.30
N PHE A 222 14.86 -13.33 16.52
CA PHE A 222 15.13 -13.26 15.09
C PHE A 222 16.36 -12.39 14.87
N ASP A 223 17.54 -13.01 14.93
CA ASP A 223 18.77 -12.34 14.53
C ASP A 223 18.88 -12.39 13.01
N VAL A 224 19.02 -11.22 12.37
CA VAL A 224 19.43 -11.13 10.97
C VAL A 224 20.93 -11.47 10.92
N PRO A 225 21.35 -12.64 10.38
CA PRO A 225 22.76 -12.96 10.24
C PRO A 225 23.50 -11.86 9.48
N GLN A 226 24.75 -11.57 9.84
CA GLN A 226 25.56 -10.54 9.17
C GLN A 226 25.62 -10.70 7.64
N GLN A 227 25.58 -11.95 7.16
CA GLN A 227 25.55 -12.27 5.72
C GLN A 227 24.30 -11.71 5.00
N HIS A 228 23.22 -11.42 5.73
CA HIS A 228 22.01 -10.82 5.20
C HIS A 228 22.05 -9.29 5.19
N GLN A 229 23.07 -8.65 5.79
CA GLN A 229 23.20 -7.18 5.76
C GLN A 229 23.34 -6.64 4.34
N PHE A 230 24.07 -7.34 3.46
CA PHE A 230 24.18 -6.94 2.06
C PHE A 230 22.83 -6.93 1.34
N ILE A 231 22.03 -7.98 1.52
CA ILE A 231 20.71 -8.10 0.90
C ILE A 231 19.77 -7.04 1.45
N ASN A 232 19.80 -6.81 2.77
CA ASN A 232 18.98 -5.78 3.39
C ASN A 232 19.38 -4.38 2.91
N ASP A 233 20.67 -4.07 2.85
CA ASP A 233 21.16 -2.79 2.32
C ASP A 233 20.76 -2.59 0.85
N PHE A 234 20.86 -3.63 0.03
CA PHE A 234 20.37 -3.61 -1.35
C PHE A 234 18.87 -3.30 -1.41
N ILE A 235 18.05 -3.98 -0.61
CA ILE A 235 16.59 -3.77 -0.56
C ILE A 235 16.28 -2.35 -0.13
N LEU A 236 16.93 -1.85 0.92
CA LEU A 236 16.76 -0.49 1.42
C LEU A 236 17.13 0.53 0.34
N LYS A 237 18.25 0.35 -0.36
CA LYS A 237 18.64 1.21 -1.50
C LYS A 237 17.61 1.15 -2.63
N PHE A 238 17.10 -0.05 -2.95
CA PHE A 238 16.12 -0.26 -4.00
C PHE A 238 14.83 0.49 -3.73
N ILE A 239 14.16 0.24 -2.60
CA ILE A 239 12.90 0.91 -2.24
C ILE A 239 13.09 2.42 -2.02
N SER A 240 14.31 2.86 -1.66
CA SER A 240 14.66 4.27 -1.48
C SER A 240 15.07 4.97 -2.78
N SER A 241 15.15 4.25 -3.89
CA SER A 241 15.62 4.83 -5.16
C SER A 241 14.49 5.52 -5.93
N ARG A 242 14.84 6.52 -6.74
CA ARG A 242 13.98 7.07 -7.79
C ARG A 242 14.58 6.70 -9.14
N THR A 243 13.75 6.27 -10.07
CA THR A 243 14.11 6.17 -11.50
C THR A 243 13.73 7.49 -12.17
N MET A 244 14.69 8.14 -12.82
CA MET A 244 14.49 9.48 -13.39
C MET A 244 15.15 9.61 -14.76
N MET A 245 14.58 10.49 -15.59
CA MET A 245 15.20 10.92 -16.84
C MET A 245 16.12 12.13 -16.60
N PRO A 246 17.42 12.10 -16.95
CA PRO A 246 18.33 13.23 -16.73
C PRO A 246 17.95 14.50 -17.50
N GLU A 247 18.12 15.67 -16.88
CA GLU A 247 17.76 16.98 -17.46
C GLU A 247 18.61 17.39 -18.67
N GLU A 248 19.87 16.93 -18.74
CA GLU A 248 20.83 17.29 -19.79
C GLU A 248 20.41 16.78 -21.18
N LEU A 249 19.60 15.73 -21.23
CA LEU A 249 19.10 15.14 -22.46
C LEU A 249 17.83 15.83 -22.96
N THR A 250 16.96 16.32 -22.07
CA THR A 250 15.81 17.17 -22.43
C THR A 250 16.25 18.35 -23.30
N ASN A 251 17.40 18.96 -22.99
CA ASN A 251 17.96 20.09 -23.74
C ASN A 251 18.59 19.69 -25.09
N LYS A 252 19.10 18.46 -25.24
CA LYS A 252 19.61 17.96 -26.54
C LYS A 252 18.49 17.55 -27.50
N PHE A 253 17.35 17.08 -26.97
CA PHE A 253 16.17 16.77 -27.78
C PHE A 253 15.33 18.01 -28.11
N ALA A 254 15.41 19.08 -27.30
CA ALA A 254 14.78 20.37 -27.57
C ALA A 254 15.49 21.21 -28.66
N GLY A 255 16.64 20.75 -29.17
CA GLY A 255 17.44 21.45 -30.16
C GLY A 255 18.24 22.62 -29.55
N GLU A 256 19.52 22.69 -29.91
CA GLU A 256 20.34 23.89 -29.75
C GLU A 256 19.69 25.04 -30.54
N ASN A 257 18.81 25.81 -29.91
CA ASN A 257 18.48 27.21 -30.22
C ASN A 257 17.42 27.73 -29.23
N SER A 258 17.74 27.79 -27.94
CA SER A 258 16.92 28.48 -26.94
C SER A 258 17.48 29.89 -26.68
N LYS A 259 17.19 30.81 -27.60
CA LYS A 259 16.99 32.21 -27.22
C LYS A 259 15.52 32.54 -27.48
N GLU A 260 14.79 32.64 -26.37
CA GLU A 260 13.46 33.27 -26.26
C GLU A 260 12.38 32.75 -27.21
N GLU A 261 11.83 31.55 -26.95
CA GLU A 261 10.50 31.19 -27.48
C GLU A 261 9.60 30.57 -26.39
N ASP A 262 8.31 30.92 -26.48
CA ASP A 262 7.24 30.66 -25.52
C ASP A 262 7.12 29.20 -25.05
N SER A 263 6.93 29.04 -23.73
CA SER A 263 6.78 27.74 -23.04
C SER A 263 5.62 26.87 -23.55
N GLU A 264 4.60 27.45 -24.20
CA GLU A 264 3.48 26.70 -24.78
C GLU A 264 3.83 26.03 -26.11
N LYS A 265 4.70 26.63 -26.93
CA LYS A 265 5.15 26.03 -28.21
C LYS A 265 6.13 24.88 -27.99
N ILE A 266 6.93 24.92 -26.92
CA ILE A 266 7.81 23.82 -26.51
C ILE A 266 6.98 22.57 -26.14
N LYS A 267 5.85 22.75 -25.44
CA LYS A 267 4.95 21.65 -25.07
C LYS A 267 4.27 21.00 -26.28
N GLU A 268 3.93 21.77 -27.32
CA GLU A 268 3.38 21.21 -28.56
C GLU A 268 4.44 20.49 -29.41
N ARG A 269 5.68 21.00 -29.46
CA ARG A 269 6.79 20.35 -30.18
C ARG A 269 7.31 19.07 -29.50
N ASN A 270 7.24 19.01 -28.17
CA ASN A 270 7.72 17.86 -27.39
C ASN A 270 6.75 16.67 -27.38
N ARG A 271 5.51 16.81 -27.86
CA ARG A 271 4.57 15.67 -28.00
C ARG A 271 5.11 14.59 -28.93
N ASP A 272 5.97 14.96 -29.88
CA ASP A 272 6.58 14.03 -30.83
C ASP A 272 7.94 13.49 -30.35
N ILE A 273 8.28 13.63 -29.05
CA ILE A 273 9.43 12.91 -28.48
C ILE A 273 9.11 11.41 -28.52
N ILE A 274 9.54 10.77 -29.60
CA ILE A 274 9.66 9.33 -29.68
C ILE A 274 10.69 8.95 -28.62
N ILE A 275 10.21 8.48 -27.47
CA ILE A 275 11.03 7.66 -26.58
C ILE A 275 11.46 6.47 -27.45
N GLU A 276 12.64 6.53 -28.05
CA GLU A 276 13.26 5.38 -28.68
C GLU A 276 13.41 4.35 -27.57
N LYS A 277 12.54 3.33 -27.55
CA LYS A 277 12.44 2.36 -26.43
C LYS A 277 13.78 1.77 -26.02
N LYS A 278 14.70 1.59 -26.97
CA LYS A 278 16.04 1.01 -26.77
C LYS A 278 17.12 2.01 -26.34
N LYS A 279 16.82 3.30 -26.29
CA LYS A 279 17.80 4.31 -25.89
C LYS A 279 17.91 4.33 -24.38
N ARG A 280 19.11 3.98 -23.90
CA ARG A 280 19.45 3.94 -22.48
C ARG A 280 19.69 5.34 -21.93
N ILE A 281 18.67 5.94 -21.34
CA ILE A 281 18.71 7.32 -20.82
C ILE A 281 18.32 7.43 -19.36
N PHE A 282 17.61 6.46 -18.81
CA PHE A 282 17.09 6.55 -17.44
C PHE A 282 18.16 6.16 -16.43
N ARG A 283 18.14 6.82 -15.27
CA ARG A 283 19.07 6.54 -14.17
C ARG A 283 18.31 6.32 -12.88
N THR A 284 18.88 5.52 -12.00
CA THR A 284 18.40 5.30 -10.65
C THR A 284 19.20 6.17 -9.67
N HIS A 285 18.53 6.73 -8.67
CA HIS A 285 19.16 7.58 -7.66
C HIS A 285 18.63 7.23 -6.27
N VAL A 286 19.49 6.84 -5.32
CA VAL A 286 19.07 6.58 -3.94
C VAL A 286 18.74 7.89 -3.25
N GLN A 287 17.50 8.03 -2.79
CA GLN A 287 17.07 9.15 -1.98
C GLN A 287 17.48 8.88 -0.53
N SER A 288 18.59 9.46 -0.06
CA SER A 288 19.13 9.21 1.29
C SER A 288 18.10 9.42 2.42
N LYS A 289 17.16 10.35 2.23
CA LYS A 289 16.06 10.59 3.17
C LYS A 289 15.14 9.38 3.37
N TYR A 290 14.86 8.62 2.30
CA TYR A 290 14.04 7.41 2.38
C TYR A 290 14.88 6.27 2.96
N TYR A 291 16.14 6.15 2.54
CA TYR A 291 17.05 5.12 3.03
C TYR A 291 17.19 5.17 4.56
N LEU A 292 17.42 6.36 5.12
CA LEU A 292 17.55 6.51 6.58
C LEU A 292 16.25 6.13 7.32
N LYS A 293 15.10 6.52 6.78
CA LYS A 293 13.78 6.22 7.39
C LYS A 293 13.47 4.73 7.35
N TYR A 294 13.73 4.07 6.23
CA TYR A 294 13.57 2.63 6.12
C TYR A 294 14.59 1.84 6.94
N SER A 295 15.81 2.37 7.10
CA SER A 295 16.81 1.78 8.00
C SER A 295 16.31 1.81 9.45
N LYS A 296 15.76 2.95 9.89
CA LYS A 296 15.11 3.08 11.20
C LYS A 296 13.94 2.10 11.34
N SER A 297 13.04 2.02 10.36
CA SER A 297 11.94 1.04 10.38
C SER A 297 12.40 -0.42 10.44
N LEU A 298 13.57 -0.74 9.86
CA LEU A 298 14.19 -2.06 9.97
C LEU A 298 14.72 -2.32 11.38
N GLU A 299 15.31 -1.32 12.03
CA GLU A 299 15.75 -1.40 13.44
C GLU A 299 14.58 -1.50 14.42
N ASP A 300 13.49 -0.79 14.14
CA ASP A 300 12.25 -0.78 14.95
C ASP A 300 11.35 -2.02 14.69
N PHE A 301 11.81 -2.93 13.83
CA PHE A 301 11.11 -4.13 13.40
C PHE A 301 9.70 -3.91 12.81
N GLU A 302 9.50 -2.82 12.08
CA GLU A 302 8.20 -2.50 11.47
C GLU A 302 7.81 -3.54 10.41
N HIS A 303 6.59 -4.08 10.50
CA HIS A 303 6.19 -5.22 9.67
C HIS A 303 6.21 -4.93 8.17
N GLY A 304 5.92 -3.70 7.73
CA GLY A 304 5.95 -3.37 6.30
C GLY A 304 7.32 -3.55 5.66
N ILE A 305 8.40 -3.23 6.37
CA ILE A 305 9.75 -3.41 5.82
C ILE A 305 10.11 -4.90 5.73
N PHE A 306 9.70 -5.69 6.71
CA PHE A 306 9.90 -7.14 6.69
C PHE A 306 9.05 -7.84 5.64
N SER A 307 7.82 -7.37 5.40
CA SER A 307 7.00 -7.82 4.27
C SER A 307 7.72 -7.58 2.95
N ALA A 308 8.25 -6.36 2.74
CA ALA A 308 9.01 -6.03 1.53
C ALA A 308 10.28 -6.89 1.39
N ILE A 309 11.01 -7.12 2.48
CA ILE A 309 12.19 -8.00 2.48
C ILE A 309 11.82 -9.44 2.16
N LEU A 310 10.74 -9.96 2.76
CA LEU A 310 10.28 -11.32 2.52
C LEU A 310 9.91 -11.54 1.06
N LEU A 311 9.22 -10.57 0.45
CA LEU A 311 8.85 -10.63 -0.97
C LEU A 311 10.08 -10.62 -1.88
N MET A 312 11.00 -9.66 -1.68
CA MET A 312 12.24 -9.60 -2.47
C MET A 312 13.01 -10.93 -2.38
N ARG A 313 13.07 -11.55 -1.20
CA ARG A 313 13.84 -12.79 -0.99
C ARG A 313 13.14 -14.05 -1.47
N SER A 314 11.81 -14.02 -1.55
CA SER A 314 11.02 -15.21 -1.83
C SER A 314 10.58 -15.30 -3.28
N LEU A 315 10.32 -14.17 -3.95
CA LEU A 315 9.79 -14.14 -5.31
C LEU A 315 10.87 -13.76 -6.32
N THR A 316 11.09 -14.62 -7.30
CA THR A 316 12.07 -14.37 -8.37
C THR A 316 11.73 -13.11 -9.16
N TYR A 317 10.44 -12.76 -9.29
CA TYR A 317 9.98 -11.53 -9.96
C TYR A 317 10.69 -10.27 -9.46
N PHE A 318 10.97 -10.16 -8.16
CA PHE A 318 11.68 -8.99 -7.61
C PHE A 318 13.20 -9.12 -7.76
N LEU A 319 13.74 -10.35 -7.77
CA LEU A 319 15.17 -10.61 -8.01
C LEU A 319 15.58 -10.37 -9.46
N GLU A 320 14.64 -10.50 -10.41
CA GLU A 320 14.80 -10.17 -11.84
C GLU A 320 14.72 -8.64 -12.10
N SER A 321 14.79 -7.80 -11.05
CA SER A 321 14.85 -6.35 -11.23
C SER A 321 16.22 -5.93 -11.74
N ASP A 322 16.27 -5.27 -12.89
CA ASP A 322 17.43 -4.53 -13.38
C ASP A 322 17.65 -3.27 -12.55
N PHE A 323 18.04 -3.46 -11.28
CA PHE A 323 18.45 -2.38 -10.42
C PHE A 323 19.93 -2.09 -10.66
N ASP A 324 20.19 -1.34 -11.72
CA ASP A 324 21.52 -0.81 -11.96
C ASP A 324 21.66 0.54 -11.26
N MET A 325 22.46 0.57 -10.20
CA MET A 325 22.86 1.80 -9.50
C MET A 325 24.15 2.39 -10.07
N ASP A 326 24.71 1.75 -11.10
CA ASP A 326 25.89 2.25 -11.79
C ASP A 326 25.49 3.39 -12.74
N GLU A 327 26.02 4.59 -12.48
CA GLU A 327 25.83 5.74 -13.35
C GLU A 327 26.34 5.49 -14.78
N LEU A 328 27.23 4.51 -14.96
CA LEU A 328 27.81 4.11 -16.24
C LEU A 328 26.89 3.25 -17.09
N LYS A 329 25.82 2.67 -16.52
CA LYS A 329 24.87 1.81 -17.23
C LYS A 329 23.43 2.30 -17.09
N PRO A 330 23.04 3.34 -17.85
CA PRO A 330 21.66 3.80 -17.89
C PRO A 330 20.71 2.69 -18.36
N LEU A 331 19.46 2.82 -17.92
CA LEU A 331 18.34 1.95 -18.27
C LEU A 331 17.63 2.46 -19.52
N ASP A 332 17.12 1.54 -20.32
CA ASP A 332 16.16 1.87 -21.37
C ASP A 332 14.75 2.03 -20.77
N PHE A 333 13.74 2.30 -21.61
CA PHE A 333 12.40 2.60 -21.10
C PHE A 333 11.75 1.40 -20.42
N ASP A 334 11.89 0.22 -21.00
CA ASP A 334 11.24 -0.99 -20.49
C ASP A 334 11.93 -1.45 -19.18
N ASP A 335 13.27 -1.36 -19.12
CA ASP A 335 14.05 -1.54 -17.89
C ASP A 335 13.61 -0.56 -16.79
N ALA A 336 13.47 0.72 -17.13
CA ALA A 336 13.09 1.77 -16.20
C ALA A 336 11.64 1.61 -15.69
N LYS A 337 10.70 1.26 -16.59
CA LYS A 337 9.30 0.97 -16.26
C LYS A 337 9.21 -0.19 -15.28
N GLN A 338 9.91 -1.29 -15.54
CA GLN A 338 9.85 -2.48 -14.69
C GLN A 338 10.55 -2.26 -13.34
N CYS A 339 11.67 -1.53 -13.34
CA CYS A 339 12.30 -1.06 -12.10
C CYS A 339 11.32 -0.22 -11.28
N ALA A 340 10.58 0.70 -11.90
CA ALA A 340 9.61 1.56 -11.22
C ALA A 340 8.43 0.75 -10.66
N ILE A 341 7.84 -0.16 -11.43
CA ILE A 341 6.72 -1.03 -10.99
C ILE A 341 7.12 -1.86 -9.77
N ARG A 342 8.23 -2.60 -9.87
CA ARG A 342 8.71 -3.50 -8.80
C ARG A 342 9.07 -2.72 -7.55
N ARG A 343 9.74 -1.58 -7.72
CA ARG A 343 10.07 -0.67 -6.62
C ARG A 343 8.79 -0.14 -5.96
N GLU A 344 7.83 0.33 -6.74
CA GLU A 344 6.61 0.94 -6.21
C GLU A 344 5.78 -0.04 -5.38
N ILE A 345 5.71 -1.31 -5.80
CA ILE A 345 5.08 -2.37 -5.01
C ILE A 345 5.76 -2.51 -3.63
N LEU A 346 7.08 -2.70 -3.61
CA LEU A 346 7.82 -2.87 -2.36
C LEU A 346 7.82 -1.60 -1.50
N ARG A 347 7.89 -0.43 -2.12
CA ARG A 347 7.86 0.89 -1.46
C ARG A 347 6.52 1.14 -0.79
N ALA A 348 5.40 0.85 -1.46
CA ALA A 348 4.06 0.99 -0.90
C ALA A 348 3.89 0.11 0.34
N ILE A 349 4.34 -1.15 0.25
CA ILE A 349 4.35 -2.08 1.39
C ILE A 349 5.29 -1.59 2.49
N ALA A 350 6.49 -1.09 2.18
CA ALA A 350 7.40 -0.61 3.20
C ALA A 350 6.91 0.66 3.90
N CYS A 351 6.25 1.58 3.17
CA CYS A 351 5.89 2.89 3.72
C CYS A 351 4.63 2.87 4.59
N HIS A 352 3.72 1.88 4.45
CA HIS A 352 2.43 1.92 5.16
C HIS A 352 2.56 1.84 6.70
N THR A 353 3.71 1.37 7.19
CA THR A 353 4.09 1.32 8.62
C THR A 353 5.20 2.31 8.98
N CYS A 354 5.82 2.95 8.00
CA CYS A 354 6.89 3.92 8.25
C CYS A 354 6.31 5.32 8.47
N GLU A 355 5.96 5.66 9.72
CA GLU A 355 5.35 6.96 10.07
C GLU A 355 6.23 8.18 9.75
N GLU A 356 7.54 7.97 9.57
CA GLU A 356 8.48 9.04 9.23
C GLU A 356 8.38 9.44 7.74
N ILE A 357 7.81 8.59 6.89
CA ILE A 357 7.61 8.89 5.46
C ILE A 357 6.31 9.68 5.31
N TYR A 358 6.43 10.88 4.75
CA TYR A 358 5.29 11.77 4.54
C TYR A 358 4.65 11.50 3.20
N HIS A 359 3.32 11.49 3.20
CA HIS A 359 2.54 11.43 1.99
C HIS A 359 2.12 12.85 1.63
N ILE A 360 2.78 13.42 0.63
CA ILE A 360 2.52 14.78 0.14
C ILE A 360 1.18 14.83 -0.57
N SER A 361 0.90 13.82 -1.38
CA SER A 361 -0.36 13.61 -2.06
C SER A 361 -0.92 12.23 -1.68
N PRO A 362 -2.24 12.13 -1.48
CA PRO A 362 -2.91 10.89 -1.09
C PRO A 362 -3.23 9.96 -2.27
N ASP A 363 -2.93 10.37 -3.51
CA ASP A 363 -3.19 9.63 -4.76
C ASP A 363 -2.10 8.59 -5.10
N THR A 364 -1.23 8.26 -4.15
CA THR A 364 -0.19 7.22 -4.31
C THR A 364 -0.69 5.85 -3.85
N LEU A 365 -0.15 4.76 -4.41
CA LEU A 365 -0.50 3.39 -3.97
C LEU A 365 -0.18 3.13 -2.50
N GLY A 366 0.89 3.73 -1.97
CA GLY A 366 1.22 3.66 -0.54
C GLY A 366 0.19 4.36 0.35
N CYS A 367 -0.32 5.52 -0.06
CA CYS A 367 -1.38 6.19 0.70
C CYS A 367 -2.72 5.46 0.59
N LEU A 368 -3.04 4.92 -0.60
CA LEU A 368 -4.20 4.04 -0.78
C LEU A 368 -4.13 2.85 0.20
N LEU A 369 -2.96 2.21 0.34
CA LEU A 369 -2.75 1.13 1.31
C LEU A 369 -3.03 1.58 2.73
N ILE A 370 -2.48 2.71 3.17
CA ILE A 370 -2.69 3.26 4.52
C ILE A 370 -4.19 3.49 4.78
N ILE A 371 -4.91 4.12 3.84
CA ILE A 371 -6.33 4.41 4.01
C ILE A 371 -7.17 3.13 4.01
N CYS A 372 -6.91 2.19 3.11
CA CYS A 372 -7.62 0.91 3.07
C CYS A 372 -7.36 0.07 4.33
N ASP A 373 -6.11 0.02 4.80
CA ASP A 373 -5.71 -0.66 6.03
C ASP A 373 -6.44 -0.05 7.24
N GLU A 374 -6.41 1.28 7.37
CA GLU A 374 -7.14 2.00 8.40
C GLU A 374 -8.63 1.68 8.36
N LEU A 375 -9.30 1.81 7.21
CA LEU A 375 -10.74 1.52 7.09
C LEU A 375 -11.10 0.05 7.43
N GLN A 376 -10.17 -0.89 7.30
CA GLN A 376 -10.35 -2.31 7.60
C GLN A 376 -9.85 -2.74 8.99
N SER A 377 -9.16 -1.87 9.73
CA SER A 377 -8.68 -2.16 11.09
C SER A 377 -9.81 -2.20 12.12
N TRP A 378 -10.84 -1.37 11.96
CA TRP A 378 -11.90 -1.15 12.96
C TRP A 378 -13.01 -2.22 12.97
N GLY A 379 -12.98 -3.11 11.98
CA GLY A 379 -14.03 -4.07 11.67
C GLY A 379 -14.02 -5.38 12.45
N ARG A 380 -13.13 -5.52 13.43
CA ARG A 380 -12.74 -6.85 13.97
C ARG A 380 -12.91 -6.88 15.48
N PRO A 381 -13.66 -7.85 16.03
CA PRO A 381 -13.72 -8.03 17.47
C PRO A 381 -12.39 -8.59 17.96
N THR A 382 -11.81 -7.93 18.94
CA THR A 382 -10.69 -8.44 19.74
C THR A 382 -11.13 -9.66 20.55
N PHE A 383 -10.20 -10.42 21.12
CA PHE A 383 -10.54 -11.62 21.91
C PHE A 383 -11.52 -11.31 23.05
N GLU A 384 -11.38 -10.17 23.71
CA GLU A 384 -12.33 -9.71 24.73
C GLU A 384 -13.69 -9.36 24.12
N GLU A 385 -13.71 -8.66 22.98
CA GLU A 385 -14.93 -8.33 22.24
C GLU A 385 -15.59 -9.55 21.58
N MET A 386 -14.92 -10.69 21.43
CA MET A 386 -15.57 -11.95 21.02
C MET A 386 -16.34 -12.61 22.16
N GLN A 387 -15.96 -12.36 23.42
CA GLN A 387 -16.66 -12.91 24.59
C GLN A 387 -17.97 -12.18 24.88
N PHE A 388 -18.07 -10.93 24.45
CA PHE A 388 -19.30 -10.14 24.51
C PHE A 388 -19.84 -10.01 23.09
N VAL A 389 -21.00 -10.61 22.78
CA VAL A 389 -21.66 -10.39 21.49
C VAL A 389 -21.98 -8.90 21.36
N ALA A 390 -21.10 -8.12 20.76
CA ALA A 390 -21.44 -6.78 20.34
C ALA A 390 -22.40 -6.94 19.15
N ASP A 391 -23.69 -6.78 19.40
CA ASP A 391 -24.75 -6.79 18.37
C ASP A 391 -24.54 -5.69 17.30
N THR A 392 -23.60 -4.77 17.53
CA THR A 392 -23.37 -3.57 16.74
C THR A 392 -22.07 -3.63 15.95
N GLU A 393 -22.15 -4.13 14.71
CA GLU A 393 -21.03 -4.09 13.76
C GLU A 393 -20.56 -2.64 13.47
N PRO A 394 -19.25 -2.36 13.49
CA PRO A 394 -18.71 -1.07 13.08
C PRO A 394 -19.07 -0.73 11.63
N ILE A 395 -19.12 0.56 11.30
CA ILE A 395 -19.40 1.04 9.94
C ILE A 395 -18.37 2.10 9.57
N ALA A 396 -17.57 1.82 8.55
CA ALA A 396 -16.77 2.83 7.88
C ALA A 396 -17.54 3.41 6.69
N THR A 397 -17.32 4.67 6.35
CA THR A 397 -17.86 5.33 5.16
C THR A 397 -16.83 6.31 4.62
N LEU A 398 -16.28 6.04 3.45
CA LEU A 398 -15.42 6.98 2.75
C LEU A 398 -16.30 7.91 1.92
N THR A 399 -16.16 9.22 2.09
CA THR A 399 -16.97 10.23 1.39
C THR A 399 -16.21 10.83 0.21
N LYS A 400 -14.91 11.09 0.39
CA LYS A 400 -14.02 11.63 -0.65
C LYS A 400 -12.62 11.05 -0.52
N PHE A 401 -12.00 10.77 -1.67
CA PHE A 401 -10.61 10.32 -1.74
C PHE A 401 -10.01 10.68 -3.11
N ASP A 402 -9.31 11.81 -3.15
CA ASP A 402 -8.59 12.32 -4.32
C ASP A 402 -7.27 12.97 -3.89
N SER A 403 -6.47 13.48 -4.84
CA SER A 403 -5.14 14.07 -4.61
C SER A 403 -5.09 15.29 -3.67
N GLN A 404 -6.24 15.84 -3.27
CA GLN A 404 -6.34 17.02 -2.41
C GLN A 404 -7.25 16.80 -1.21
N GLU A 405 -8.14 15.82 -1.23
CA GLU A 405 -9.16 15.62 -0.20
C GLU A 405 -9.31 14.16 0.23
N VAL A 406 -9.22 13.94 1.54
CA VAL A 406 -9.54 12.65 2.17
C VAL A 406 -10.61 12.88 3.23
N GLU A 407 -11.80 12.31 3.05
CA GLU A 407 -12.91 12.45 4.00
C GLU A 407 -13.53 11.09 4.29
N PHE A 408 -13.47 10.64 5.55
CA PHE A 408 -14.14 9.41 5.97
C PHE A 408 -14.77 9.50 7.36
N GLN A 409 -15.76 8.64 7.58
CA GLN A 409 -16.51 8.52 8.82
C GLN A 409 -16.42 7.09 9.35
N LEU A 410 -16.21 6.94 10.66
CA LEU A 410 -16.22 5.68 11.38
C LEU A 410 -17.32 5.72 12.43
N LYS A 411 -18.19 4.72 12.43
CA LYS A 411 -19.16 4.47 13.52
C LYS A 411 -18.72 3.22 14.25
N LEU A 412 -18.26 3.39 15.48
CA LEU A 412 -17.59 2.34 16.24
C LEU A 412 -18.40 1.94 17.48
N PRO A 413 -18.44 0.64 17.83
CA PRO A 413 -18.94 0.20 19.11
C PRO A 413 -17.92 0.53 20.22
N GLY A 414 -18.40 0.66 21.45
CA GLY A 414 -17.57 0.89 22.63
C GLY A 414 -17.95 2.11 23.46
N ASP A 415 -17.38 2.16 24.67
CA ASP A 415 -17.59 3.24 25.62
C ASP A 415 -16.84 4.54 25.24
N LYS A 416 -17.14 5.62 25.97
CA LYS A 416 -16.55 6.94 25.75
C LYS A 416 -15.03 6.94 25.83
N SER A 417 -14.43 6.20 26.77
CA SER A 417 -12.98 6.12 26.94
C SER A 417 -12.28 5.40 25.79
N SER A 418 -12.83 4.26 25.36
CA SER A 418 -12.34 3.49 24.23
C SER A 418 -12.39 4.31 22.96
N LEU A 419 -13.52 4.98 22.68
CA LEU A 419 -13.67 5.86 21.52
C LEU A 419 -12.70 7.03 21.54
N ARG A 420 -12.47 7.64 22.71
CA ARG A 420 -11.48 8.72 22.86
C ARG A 420 -10.08 8.23 22.53
N ASN A 421 -9.66 7.09 23.09
CA ASN A 421 -8.32 6.54 22.86
C ASN A 421 -8.13 6.15 21.39
N ARG A 422 -9.12 5.49 20.77
CA ARG A 422 -9.10 5.15 19.34
C ARG A 422 -8.99 6.41 18.47
N SER A 423 -9.80 7.43 18.76
CA SER A 423 -9.75 8.71 18.04
C SER A 423 -8.38 9.39 18.13
N LYS A 424 -7.75 9.34 19.31
CA LYS A 424 -6.38 9.84 19.51
C LYS A 424 -5.37 9.08 18.65
N THR A 425 -5.41 7.75 18.63
CA THR A 425 -4.48 6.92 17.85
C THR A 425 -4.57 7.23 16.35
N ILE A 426 -5.78 7.27 15.79
CA ILE A 426 -6.00 7.60 14.37
C ILE A 426 -5.49 9.00 14.08
N PHE A 427 -5.85 9.97 14.92
CA PHE A 427 -5.38 11.35 14.78
C PHE A 427 -3.85 11.42 14.76
N ARG A 428 -3.16 10.75 15.69
CA ARG A 428 -1.69 10.73 15.77
C ARG A 428 -1.07 10.15 14.51
N ARG A 429 -1.55 8.98 14.06
CA ARG A 429 -1.02 8.31 12.85
C ARG A 429 -1.21 9.19 11.61
N LEU A 430 -2.44 9.65 11.35
CA LEU A 430 -2.73 10.50 10.18
C LEU A 430 -2.03 11.85 10.23
N HIS A 431 -1.91 12.46 11.41
CA HIS A 431 -1.15 13.69 11.58
C HIS A 431 0.32 13.48 11.21
N LYS A 432 0.97 12.42 11.69
CA LYS A 432 2.38 12.13 11.33
C LYS A 432 2.56 11.93 9.83
N ILE A 433 1.66 11.18 9.20
CA ILE A 433 1.69 10.84 7.77
C ILE A 433 1.46 12.08 6.89
N PHE A 434 0.49 12.93 7.24
CA PHE A 434 0.12 14.11 6.46
C PHE A 434 0.77 15.42 6.94
N ARG A 435 1.70 15.40 7.92
CA ARG A 435 2.28 16.63 8.51
C ARG A 435 2.83 17.59 7.47
N VAL A 436 3.49 17.07 6.43
CA VAL A 436 4.05 17.90 5.34
C VAL A 436 3.01 18.31 4.29
N ALA A 437 1.96 17.53 4.08
CA ALA A 437 0.85 17.93 3.21
C ALA A 437 0.10 19.14 3.79
N VAL A 438 -0.03 19.19 5.12
CA VAL A 438 -0.75 20.23 5.86
C VAL A 438 0.12 21.47 6.13
N ALA A 439 1.42 21.29 6.40
CA ALA A 439 2.31 22.40 6.78
C ALA A 439 2.73 23.32 5.62
N ALA A 440 2.48 22.94 4.36
CA ALA A 440 2.84 23.73 3.18
C ALA A 440 1.65 24.62 2.74
N PRO A 441 1.67 25.96 2.96
CA PRO A 441 0.52 26.85 2.71
C PRO A 441 0.14 26.94 1.23
N GLU A 442 1.10 26.69 0.35
CA GLU A 442 0.95 26.67 -1.11
C GLU A 442 0.05 25.51 -1.59
N ARG A 443 -0.10 24.46 -0.78
CA ARG A 443 -0.84 23.25 -1.15
C ARG A 443 -2.32 23.40 -0.79
N LYS A 444 -3.18 22.76 -1.59
CA LYS A 444 -4.59 22.58 -1.26
C LYS A 444 -4.77 21.14 -0.85
N PHE A 445 -4.66 20.89 0.45
CA PHE A 445 -4.95 19.60 1.06
C PHE A 445 -5.93 19.76 2.22
N ASN A 446 -6.94 18.88 2.28
CA ASN A 446 -7.88 18.74 3.38
C ASN A 446 -8.08 17.26 3.76
N CYS A 447 -7.88 16.92 5.02
CA CYS A 447 -8.25 15.61 5.55
C CYS A 447 -9.28 15.79 6.68
N ARG A 448 -10.46 15.18 6.53
CA ARG A 448 -11.57 15.24 7.49
C ARG A 448 -11.95 13.84 7.95
N VAL A 449 -11.91 13.62 9.26
CA VAL A 449 -12.29 12.35 9.87
C VAL A 449 -13.35 12.58 10.92
N THR A 450 -14.42 11.80 10.87
CA THR A 450 -15.52 11.82 11.85
C THR A 450 -15.63 10.44 12.49
N ILE A 451 -15.56 10.37 13.82
CA ILE A 451 -15.69 9.13 14.59
C ILE A 451 -16.88 9.29 15.52
N GLU A 452 -17.84 8.38 15.43
CA GLU A 452 -19.09 8.43 16.19
C GLU A 452 -19.30 7.13 16.97
N SER A 453 -19.83 7.24 18.19
CA SER A 453 -20.31 6.07 18.94
C SER A 453 -21.56 5.48 18.30
N LYS A 454 -21.61 4.15 18.23
CA LYS A 454 -22.82 3.39 17.87
C LYS A 454 -23.71 3.08 19.08
N ASP A 455 -23.13 2.97 20.28
CA ASP A 455 -23.80 2.41 21.47
C ASP A 455 -24.23 3.46 22.50
N CYS A 456 -23.66 4.67 22.46
CA CYS A 456 -23.94 5.76 23.43
C CYS A 456 -24.50 7.02 22.75
N LEU A 457 -25.12 7.91 23.55
CA LEU A 457 -25.47 9.29 23.13
C LEU A 457 -24.27 9.96 22.44
N PRO A 458 -24.47 10.80 21.41
CA PRO A 458 -23.52 10.97 20.32
C PRO A 458 -22.26 11.67 20.81
N ASP A 459 -21.27 10.90 21.24
CA ASP A 459 -19.88 11.32 21.32
C ASP A 459 -19.32 11.27 19.90
N ILE A 460 -19.31 12.43 19.26
CA ILE A 460 -18.82 12.66 17.91
C ILE A 460 -17.47 13.36 18.02
N TYR A 461 -16.42 12.63 17.67
CA TYR A 461 -15.08 13.17 17.52
C TYR A 461 -14.86 13.56 16.07
N LYS A 462 -14.46 14.80 15.81
CA LYS A 462 -14.08 15.26 14.47
C LYS A 462 -12.71 15.87 14.49
N PHE A 463 -11.89 15.48 13.52
CA PHE A 463 -10.67 16.20 13.24
C PHE A 463 -10.53 16.58 11.77
N GLU A 464 -10.04 17.80 11.57
CA GLU A 464 -9.77 18.38 10.25
C GLU A 464 -8.32 18.85 10.20
N PHE A 465 -7.62 18.45 9.14
CA PHE A 465 -6.30 18.92 8.78
C PHE A 465 -6.39 19.77 7.52
N THR A 466 -6.08 21.07 7.61
CA THR A 466 -6.17 22.00 6.48
C THR A 466 -4.88 22.78 6.27
N SER A 467 -4.52 22.94 5.00
CA SER A 467 -3.33 23.66 4.52
C SER A 467 -3.49 25.19 4.52
N LYS A 468 -4.73 25.71 4.40
CA LYS A 468 -4.99 27.16 4.29
C LYS A 468 -4.76 27.94 5.57
N ARG A 469 -4.63 27.23 6.70
CA ARG A 469 -4.12 27.68 8.00
C ARG A 469 -3.64 26.38 8.65
N PRO A 470 -2.35 26.12 8.88
CA PRO A 470 -1.89 24.87 9.51
C PRO A 470 -2.42 24.82 10.95
N GLN A 471 -3.68 24.44 11.07
CA GLN A 471 -4.52 24.39 12.25
C GLN A 471 -5.24 23.06 12.11
N PHE A 472 -4.91 22.13 12.99
CA PHE A 472 -5.76 20.98 13.22
C PHE A 472 -6.91 21.47 14.11
N LYS A 473 -8.13 21.10 13.78
CA LYS A 473 -9.27 21.32 14.67
C LYS A 473 -9.73 19.98 15.17
N PHE A 474 -9.68 19.77 16.48
CA PHE A 474 -10.25 18.58 17.10
C PHE A 474 -11.48 19.00 17.92
N THR A 475 -12.63 18.39 17.63
CA THR A 475 -13.87 18.67 18.37
C THR A 475 -14.48 17.40 18.91
N CYS A 476 -15.03 17.48 20.11
CA CYS A 476 -15.94 16.48 20.66
C CYS A 476 -17.30 17.16 20.87
N ASN A 477 -18.34 16.66 20.20
CA ASN A 477 -19.71 17.17 20.31
C ASN A 477 -19.82 18.68 19.99
N GLY A 478 -18.98 19.16 19.07
CA GLY A 478 -18.92 20.56 18.66
C GLY A 478 -18.12 21.47 19.60
N SER A 479 -17.62 20.97 20.73
CA SER A 479 -16.68 21.69 21.62
C SER A 479 -15.24 21.40 21.20
N ASP A 480 -14.41 22.45 21.12
CA ASP A 480 -12.98 22.30 20.85
C ASP A 480 -12.31 21.53 22.00
N LEU A 481 -11.50 20.53 21.65
CA LEU A 481 -10.72 19.74 22.59
C LEU A 481 -9.24 19.95 22.27
N ASP A 482 -8.48 20.49 23.22
CA ASP A 482 -7.04 20.65 23.06
C ASP A 482 -6.32 19.32 23.34
N LEU A 483 -6.33 18.43 22.35
CA LEU A 483 -5.53 17.22 22.37
C LEU A 483 -4.04 17.47 22.11
N TRP A 484 -3.66 18.70 21.71
CA TRP A 484 -2.27 19.03 21.40
C TRP A 484 -1.45 19.27 22.66
N GLY A 485 -2.04 19.91 23.67
CA GLY A 485 -1.45 19.99 25.01
C GLY A 485 -1.14 18.60 25.59
N GLU A 486 -2.06 17.65 25.46
CA GLU A 486 -1.85 16.25 25.88
C GLU A 486 -0.86 15.49 24.97
N TYR A 487 -0.72 15.87 23.70
CA TYR A 487 0.23 15.27 22.76
C TYR A 487 1.68 15.67 23.06
N ILE A 488 1.93 16.93 23.42
CA ILE A 488 3.28 17.44 23.74
C ILE A 488 3.80 16.92 25.09
N GLU A 489 2.92 16.60 26.04
CA GLU A 489 3.33 16.08 27.34
C GLU A 489 3.73 14.59 27.33
N GLU A 490 3.25 13.79 26.36
CA GLU A 490 3.59 12.36 26.22
C GLU A 490 4.82 12.09 25.34
N ASP A 491 5.20 13.01 24.42
CA ASP A 491 6.40 12.92 23.57
C ASP A 491 7.68 13.49 24.25
N LYS A 492 7.57 13.90 25.53
CA LYS A 492 8.70 14.32 26.40
C LYS A 492 9.05 13.21 27.38
#